data_AF-A0A4R2Q5W2-F1
#
_entry.id   AF-A0A4R2Q5W2-F1
#
_cell.length_a   1.000
_cell.length_b   1.000
_cell.length_c   1.000
_cell.angle_alpha   90.00
_cell.angle_beta   90.00
_cell.angle_gamma   90.00
#
_symmetry.space_group_name_H-M   'P 1'
#
loop_
_entity.id
_entity.type
_entity.pdbx_description
1 polymer ?
#
loop_
_entity_poly.entity_id
_entity_poly.type
_entity_poly.pdbx_seq_one_letter_code
_entity_poly.pdbx_strand_id
1 'polypeptide(L)'
;MSIEIIGSLVVLALLDSTSIGTLFVPIVLMLVPGRLRGAPILGYLFAILGFYLVLGVLILLGAGALFDRFGEVLRSTPAYWVQLALAIGLFLFSFRFDPKRRAAKGKSPTANWTERVQAATESSGKLVALAFTAGLLEIATMFPYLGAIALVAGAGLPVAADTAILAGYCLVMILPALLLLLVRITLADRVTPMLTKANNWFEKHAVGATGWILAIIAFLLARDAVFQLGLFDQWLTN
;
A
#
# COMPACT_ATOMS: atom_id res chain seq x y z
N MET A 1 17.06 15.80 -9.15
CA MET A 1 16.84 14.48 -8.55
C MET A 1 17.95 13.54 -8.99
N SER A 2 18.59 12.81 -8.08
CA SER A 2 19.68 11.89 -8.41
C SER A 2 19.17 10.59 -9.05
N ILE A 3 20.03 9.90 -9.79
CA ILE A 3 19.70 8.60 -10.42
C ILE A 3 19.34 7.54 -9.37
N GLU A 4 19.95 7.62 -8.18
CA GLU A 4 19.71 6.73 -7.05
C GLU A 4 18.30 6.87 -6.50
N ILE A 5 17.80 8.10 -6.36
CA ILE A 5 16.42 8.36 -5.92
C ILE A 5 15.44 7.83 -6.96
N ILE A 6 15.68 8.07 -8.25
CA ILE A 6 14.83 7.54 -9.32
C ILE A 6 14.80 6.00 -9.30
N GLY A 7 15.96 5.35 -9.16
CA GLY A 7 16.04 3.90 -9.03
C GLY A 7 15.25 3.40 -7.81
N SER A 8 15.37 4.08 -6.67
CA SER A 8 14.62 3.76 -5.45
C SER A 8 13.12 3.90 -5.66
N LEU A 9 12.66 4.96 -6.33
CA LEU A 9 11.24 5.17 -6.66
C LEU A 9 10.69 4.06 -7.55
N VAL A 10 11.45 3.61 -8.55
CA VAL A 10 11.05 2.47 -9.39
C VAL A 10 10.92 1.19 -8.57
N VAL A 11 11.90 0.89 -7.71
CA VAL A 11 11.84 -0.30 -6.85
C VAL A 11 10.65 -0.23 -5.91
N LEU A 12 10.41 0.91 -5.27
CA LEU A 12 9.26 1.12 -4.39
C LEU A 12 7.94 0.98 -5.14
N ALA A 13 7.82 1.55 -6.35
CA ALA A 13 6.63 1.40 -7.20
C ALA A 13 6.36 -0.06 -7.58
N LEU A 14 7.42 -0.83 -7.86
CA LEU A 14 7.30 -2.26 -8.14
C LEU A 14 6.92 -3.06 -6.89
N LEU A 15 7.41 -2.70 -5.70
CA LEU A 15 6.96 -3.31 -4.44
C LEU A 15 5.46 -3.05 -4.23
N ASP A 16 5.02 -1.81 -4.45
CA ASP A 16 3.61 -1.42 -4.34
C ASP A 16 2.73 -2.08 -5.41
N SER A 17 3.30 -2.39 -6.58
CA SER A 17 2.63 -3.17 -7.62
C SER A 17 2.33 -4.61 -7.20
N THR A 18 2.87 -5.10 -6.07
CA THR A 18 2.56 -6.43 -5.53
C THR A 18 1.52 -6.39 -4.40
N SER A 19 0.96 -5.21 -4.11
CA SER A 19 -0.09 -5.06 -3.10
C SER A 19 -1.38 -5.83 -3.47
N ILE A 20 -2.23 -6.03 -2.47
CA ILE A 20 -3.49 -6.76 -2.64
C ILE A 20 -4.42 -5.99 -3.59
N GLY A 21 -4.44 -4.67 -3.51
CA GLY A 21 -5.21 -3.80 -4.37
C GLY A 21 -4.66 -3.73 -5.79
N THR A 22 -3.35 -3.56 -5.96
CA THR A 22 -2.79 -3.24 -7.29
C THR A 22 -2.68 -4.43 -8.23
N LEU A 23 -2.47 -5.65 -7.72
CA LEU A 23 -2.25 -6.83 -8.56
C LEU A 23 -3.17 -8.00 -8.26
N PHE A 24 -3.46 -8.26 -6.99
CA PHE A 24 -4.35 -9.37 -6.64
C PHE A 24 -5.79 -9.13 -7.11
N VAL A 25 -6.36 -7.92 -6.93
CA VAL A 25 -7.70 -7.61 -7.45
C VAL A 25 -7.80 -7.75 -8.99
N PRO A 26 -6.88 -7.20 -9.79
CA PRO A 26 -6.86 -7.45 -11.23
C PRO A 26 -6.75 -8.93 -11.61
N ILE A 27 -5.92 -9.72 -10.91
CA ILE A 27 -5.81 -11.17 -11.16
C ILE A 27 -7.16 -11.86 -10.91
N VAL A 28 -7.83 -11.56 -9.80
CA VAL A 28 -9.16 -12.12 -9.50
C VAL A 28 -10.16 -11.74 -10.58
N LEU A 29 -10.17 -10.47 -11.03
CA LEU A 29 -11.03 -9.98 -12.10
C LEU A 29 -10.78 -10.70 -13.44
N MET A 30 -9.53 -11.03 -13.75
CA MET A 30 -9.16 -11.78 -14.96
C MET A 30 -9.52 -13.27 -14.91
N LEU A 31 -9.73 -13.81 -13.71
CA LEU A 31 -10.13 -15.19 -13.46
C LEU A 31 -11.64 -15.37 -13.30
N VAL A 32 -12.42 -14.29 -13.29
CA VAL A 32 -13.89 -14.37 -13.23
C VAL A 32 -14.42 -15.21 -14.40
N PRO A 33 -15.27 -16.23 -14.15
CA PRO A 33 -15.85 -17.06 -15.20
C PRO A 33 -16.63 -16.22 -16.22
N GLY A 34 -16.37 -16.45 -17.51
CA GLY A 34 -17.05 -15.76 -18.61
C GLY A 34 -16.08 -15.06 -19.57
N ARG A 35 -16.62 -14.15 -20.41
CA ARG A 35 -15.78 -13.37 -21.34
C ARG A 35 -14.98 -12.34 -20.55
N LEU A 36 -13.67 -12.28 -20.80
CA LEU A 36 -12.79 -11.26 -20.20
C LEU A 36 -13.30 -9.86 -20.57
N ARG A 37 -13.68 -9.07 -19.55
CA ARG A 37 -14.11 -7.68 -19.72
C ARG A 37 -12.94 -6.77 -19.34
N GLY A 38 -12.23 -6.27 -20.35
CA GLY A 38 -11.09 -5.35 -20.12
C GLY A 38 -11.51 -4.02 -19.50
N ALA A 39 -12.68 -3.49 -19.85
CA ALA A 39 -13.11 -2.17 -19.40
C ALA A 39 -13.29 -2.05 -17.88
N PRO A 40 -13.93 -3.00 -17.16
CA PRO A 40 -13.92 -3.01 -15.69
C PRO A 40 -12.50 -3.02 -15.10
N ILE A 41 -11.61 -3.89 -15.60
CA ILE A 41 -10.24 -3.99 -15.06
C ILE A 41 -9.51 -2.66 -15.23
N LEU A 42 -9.62 -2.03 -16.41
CA LEU A 42 -9.06 -0.70 -16.65
C LEU A 42 -9.69 0.36 -15.75
N GLY A 43 -11.01 0.37 -15.58
CA GLY A 43 -11.70 1.30 -14.69
C GLY A 43 -11.23 1.18 -13.24
N TYR A 44 -11.01 -0.05 -12.75
CA TYR A 44 -10.42 -0.30 -11.44
C TYR A 44 -8.99 0.25 -11.35
N LEU A 45 -8.14 -0.04 -12.33
CA LEU A 45 -6.74 0.42 -12.36
C LEU A 45 -6.63 1.95 -12.43
N PHE A 46 -7.50 2.62 -13.19
CA PHE A 46 -7.53 4.09 -13.21
C PHE A 46 -8.09 4.70 -11.93
N ALA A 47 -9.07 4.04 -11.29
CA ALA A 47 -9.60 4.49 -10.01
C ALA A 47 -8.53 4.40 -8.90
N ILE A 48 -7.77 3.31 -8.83
CA ILE A 48 -6.69 3.18 -7.84
C ILE A 48 -5.52 4.13 -8.16
N LEU A 49 -5.15 4.30 -9.43
CA LEU A 49 -4.18 5.31 -9.89
C LEU A 49 -4.57 6.71 -9.40
N GLY A 50 -5.82 7.11 -9.66
CA GLY A 50 -6.35 8.41 -9.25
C GLY A 50 -6.39 8.58 -7.74
N PHE A 51 -6.81 7.54 -7.01
CA PHE A 51 -6.83 7.55 -5.55
C PHE A 51 -5.43 7.76 -4.95
N TYR A 52 -4.44 6.98 -5.39
CA TYR A 52 -3.06 7.11 -4.92
C TYR A 52 -2.49 8.49 -5.27
N LEU A 53 -2.71 8.97 -6.50
CA LEU A 53 -2.21 10.29 -6.91
C LEU A 53 -2.82 11.42 -6.08
N VAL A 54 -4.15 11.43 -5.90
CA VAL A 54 -4.85 12.43 -5.07
C VAL A 54 -4.36 12.36 -3.63
N LEU A 55 -4.26 11.16 -3.05
CA LEU A 55 -3.78 10.97 -1.69
C LEU A 55 -2.34 11.47 -1.53
N GLY A 56 -1.46 11.16 -2.49
CA GLY A 56 -0.07 11.59 -2.46
C GLY A 56 0.06 13.12 -2.55
N VAL A 57 -0.70 13.77 -3.41
CA VAL A 57 -0.75 15.23 -3.50
C VAL A 57 -1.28 15.84 -2.21
N LEU A 58 -2.36 15.27 -1.63
CA LEU A 58 -2.88 15.72 -0.33
C LEU A 58 -1.84 15.60 0.78
N ILE A 59 -1.07 14.52 0.80
CA ILE A 59 0.02 14.33 1.78
C ILE A 59 1.15 15.34 1.52
N LEU A 60 1.58 15.51 0.27
CA LEU A 60 2.68 16.41 -0.08
C LEU A 60 2.37 17.86 0.30
N LEU A 61 1.15 18.32 0.00
CA LEU A 61 0.68 19.66 0.35
C LEU A 61 0.32 19.79 1.84
N GLY A 62 -0.29 18.75 2.41
CA GLY A 62 -0.80 18.76 3.78
C GLY A 62 0.28 18.59 4.83
N ALA A 63 1.35 17.84 4.54
CA ALA A 63 2.44 17.60 5.47
C ALA A 63 3.14 18.91 5.86
N GLY A 64 3.52 19.74 4.88
CA GLY A 64 4.14 21.04 5.14
C GLY A 64 3.24 21.94 5.99
N ALA A 65 1.97 22.10 5.60
CA ALA A 65 1.01 22.91 6.34
C ALA A 65 0.76 22.40 7.79
N LEU A 66 0.77 21.09 7.99
CA LEU A 66 0.63 20.48 9.31
C LEU A 66 1.88 20.71 10.17
N PHE A 67 3.08 20.54 9.60
CA PHE A 67 4.34 20.78 10.29
C PHE A 67 4.53 22.26 10.66
N ASP A 68 4.17 23.19 9.78
CA ASP A 68 4.27 24.62 10.05
C ASP A 68 3.33 25.05 11.18
N ARG A 69 2.15 24.43 11.28
CA ARG A 69 1.15 24.77 12.30
C ARG A 69 1.33 24.05 13.63
N PHE A 70 1.79 22.80 13.61
CA PHE A 70 1.83 21.94 14.80
C PHE A 70 3.21 21.38 15.11
N GLY A 71 4.26 21.79 14.39
CA GLY A 71 5.60 21.24 14.52
C GLY A 71 6.18 21.32 15.93
N GLU A 72 5.95 22.43 16.65
CA GLU A 72 6.38 22.58 18.04
C GLU A 72 5.66 21.61 18.98
N VAL A 73 4.35 21.43 18.80
CA VAL A 73 3.56 20.47 19.57
C VAL A 73 4.00 19.04 19.26
N LEU A 74 4.26 18.71 17.99
CA LEU A 74 4.71 17.39 17.56
C LEU A 74 6.13 17.04 18.07
N ARG A 75 6.98 18.04 18.34
CA ARG A 75 8.32 17.85 18.92
C ARG A 75 8.35 17.96 20.44
N SER A 76 7.19 17.98 21.10
CA SER A 76 7.08 18.05 22.55
C SER A 76 7.27 16.68 23.21
N THR A 77 7.76 16.65 24.45
CA THR A 77 7.88 15.42 25.25
C THR A 77 6.57 14.62 25.32
N PRO A 78 5.38 15.23 25.54
CA PRO A 78 4.11 14.50 25.49
C PRO A 78 3.82 13.87 24.12
N ALA A 79 4.16 14.54 23.02
CA ALA A 79 3.95 14.00 21.68
C ALA A 79 4.80 12.74 21.43
N TYR A 80 6.05 12.70 21.91
CA TYR A 80 6.88 11.50 21.83
C TYR A 80 6.34 10.35 22.69
N TRP A 81 5.72 10.62 23.85
CA TRP A 81 5.02 9.60 24.63
C TRP A 81 3.80 9.04 23.89
N VAL A 82 3.02 9.91 23.24
CA VAL A 82 1.89 9.48 22.38
C VAL A 82 2.39 8.64 21.20
N GLN A 83 3.47 9.06 20.53
CA GLN A 83 4.10 8.30 19.46
C GLN A 83 4.55 6.91 19.93
N LEU A 84 5.18 6.83 21.11
CA LEU A 84 5.60 5.56 21.71
C LEU A 84 4.41 4.65 22.02
N ALA A 85 3.36 5.19 22.64
CA ALA A 85 2.14 4.43 22.92
C ALA A 85 1.47 3.92 21.64
N LEU A 86 1.41 4.76 20.59
CA LEU A 86 0.90 4.38 19.28
C LEU A 86 1.74 3.27 18.66
N ALA A 87 3.07 3.40 18.72
CA ALA A 87 4.00 2.41 18.21
C ALA A 87 3.83 1.06 18.90
N ILE A 88 3.73 1.03 20.24
CA ILE A 88 3.44 -0.20 21.00
C ILE A 88 2.08 -0.79 20.59
N GLY A 89 1.05 0.05 20.47
CA GLY A 89 -0.27 -0.38 20.00
C GLY A 89 -0.24 -1.02 18.61
N LEU A 90 0.47 -0.40 17.66
CA LEU A 90 0.67 -0.94 16.31
C LEU A 90 1.47 -2.26 16.33
N PHE A 91 2.51 -2.35 17.15
CA PHE A 91 3.30 -3.57 17.31
C PHE A 91 2.42 -4.72 17.83
N LEU A 92 1.61 -4.48 18.86
CA LEU A 92 0.67 -5.48 19.39
C LEU A 92 -0.41 -5.85 18.37
N PHE A 93 -0.90 -4.88 17.60
CA PHE A 93 -1.88 -5.10 16.54
C PHE A 93 -1.31 -5.96 15.39
N SER A 94 -0.01 -5.86 15.11
CA SER A 94 0.66 -6.64 14.05
C SER A 94 0.46 -8.16 14.21
N PHE A 95 0.43 -8.68 15.45
CA PHE A 95 0.19 -10.09 15.75
C PHE A 95 -1.21 -10.58 15.36
N ARG A 96 -2.16 -9.67 15.09
CA ARG A 96 -3.49 -10.02 14.56
C ARG A 96 -3.44 -10.49 13.10
N PHE A 97 -2.34 -10.21 12.41
CA PHE A 97 -2.04 -10.66 11.05
C PHE A 97 -1.17 -11.91 11.03
N ASP A 98 -0.91 -12.55 12.17
CA ASP A 98 -0.18 -13.82 12.23
C ASP A 98 -0.92 -14.91 11.40
N PRO A 99 -0.27 -15.45 10.35
CA PRO A 99 -0.87 -16.47 9.49
C PRO A 99 -1.26 -17.74 10.26
N LYS A 100 -0.53 -18.13 11.32
CA LYS A 100 -0.86 -19.30 12.14
C LYS A 100 -2.18 -19.12 12.90
N ARG A 101 -2.40 -17.90 13.42
CA ARG A 101 -3.60 -17.56 14.20
C ARG A 101 -4.85 -17.41 13.34
N ARG A 102 -4.70 -17.12 12.04
CA ARG A 102 -5.82 -17.09 11.09
C ARG A 102 -6.11 -18.47 10.47
N ALA A 103 -5.09 -19.28 10.21
CA ALA A 103 -5.27 -20.67 9.77
C ALA A 103 -6.09 -21.49 10.79
N ALA A 104 -5.84 -21.28 12.10
CA ALA A 104 -6.60 -21.89 13.18
C ALA A 104 -8.10 -21.50 13.23
N LYS A 105 -8.51 -20.43 12.53
CA LYS A 105 -9.91 -19.97 12.47
C LYS A 105 -10.70 -20.50 11.27
N GLY A 106 -10.09 -21.33 10.40
CA GLY A 106 -10.78 -22.02 9.31
C GLY A 106 -11.43 -21.11 8.24
N LYS A 107 -11.16 -19.80 8.25
CA LYS A 107 -11.71 -18.86 7.27
C LYS A 107 -10.71 -18.70 6.13
N SER A 108 -11.12 -18.98 4.89
CA SER A 108 -10.38 -18.52 3.72
C SER A 108 -10.22 -16.99 3.83
N PRO A 109 -8.99 -16.44 3.81
CA PRO A 109 -8.77 -15.00 3.99
C PRO A 109 -9.48 -14.14 2.94
N THR A 110 -9.81 -14.71 1.78
CA THR A 110 -10.22 -13.99 0.56
C THR A 110 -11.57 -14.41 0.01
N ALA A 111 -12.22 -15.48 0.50
CA ALA A 111 -13.50 -15.96 -0.07
C ALA A 111 -14.59 -14.87 -0.14
N ASN A 112 -14.82 -14.15 0.96
CA ASN A 112 -15.77 -13.02 1.00
C ASN A 112 -15.30 -11.85 0.12
N TRP A 113 -14.00 -11.74 -0.14
CA TRP A 113 -13.43 -10.69 -0.98
C TRP A 113 -13.60 -11.01 -2.46
N THR A 114 -13.36 -12.26 -2.88
CA THR A 114 -13.59 -12.72 -4.26
C THR A 114 -15.05 -12.56 -4.66
N GLU A 115 -16.00 -12.86 -3.78
CA GLU A 115 -17.44 -12.61 -4.01
C GLU A 115 -17.74 -11.11 -4.17
N ARG A 116 -17.15 -10.25 -3.33
CA ARG A 116 -17.29 -8.79 -3.43
C ARG A 116 -16.71 -8.22 -4.72
N VAL A 117 -15.55 -8.72 -5.15
CA VAL A 117 -14.90 -8.34 -6.41
C VAL A 117 -15.78 -8.73 -7.59
N GLN A 118 -16.33 -9.95 -7.59
CA GLN A 118 -17.26 -10.41 -8.62
C GLN A 118 -18.52 -9.54 -8.68
N ALA A 119 -19.18 -9.29 -7.55
CA ALA A 119 -20.36 -8.43 -7.48
C ALA A 119 -20.08 -6.99 -7.93
N ALA A 120 -18.85 -6.50 -7.78
CA ALA A 120 -18.46 -5.17 -8.24
C ALA A 120 -18.33 -5.06 -9.76
N THR A 121 -18.17 -6.18 -10.48
CA THR A 121 -18.10 -6.17 -11.96
C THR A 121 -19.43 -5.89 -12.64
N GLU A 122 -20.55 -5.99 -11.90
CA GLU A 122 -21.90 -5.76 -12.42
C GLU A 122 -22.22 -4.26 -12.60
N SER A 123 -21.46 -3.37 -11.95
CA SER A 123 -21.71 -1.93 -12.00
C SER A 123 -20.42 -1.13 -11.84
N SER A 124 -20.20 -0.17 -12.74
CA SER A 124 -19.06 0.76 -12.66
C SER A 124 -18.98 1.50 -11.32
N GLY A 125 -20.13 1.85 -10.72
CA GLY A 125 -20.17 2.50 -9.41
C GLY A 125 -19.69 1.59 -8.28
N LYS A 126 -20.08 0.30 -8.29
CA LYS A 126 -19.59 -0.68 -7.30
C LYS A 126 -18.08 -0.92 -7.46
N LEU A 127 -17.57 -0.86 -8.68
CA LEU A 127 -16.15 -1.04 -8.96
C LEU A 127 -15.30 0.13 -8.47
N VAL A 128 -15.77 1.37 -8.66
CA VAL A 128 -15.15 2.57 -8.08
C VAL A 128 -15.20 2.50 -6.56
N ALA A 129 -16.33 2.12 -5.98
CA ALA A 129 -16.46 1.94 -4.53
C ALA A 129 -15.52 0.84 -4.00
N LEU A 130 -15.33 -0.24 -4.74
CA LEU A 130 -14.36 -1.29 -4.41
C LEU A 130 -12.92 -0.76 -4.46
N ALA A 131 -12.55 -0.02 -5.51
CA ALA A 131 -11.23 0.60 -5.62
C ALA A 131 -10.96 1.57 -4.46
N PHE A 132 -11.96 2.39 -4.10
CA PHE A 132 -11.84 3.34 -3.00
C PHE A 132 -11.75 2.64 -1.64
N THR A 133 -12.59 1.64 -1.37
CA THR A 133 -12.56 0.88 -0.11
C THR A 133 -11.31 0.01 0.01
N ALA A 134 -10.82 -0.55 -1.09
CA ALA A 134 -9.53 -1.24 -1.14
C ALA A 134 -8.39 -0.25 -0.88
N GLY A 135 -8.38 0.90 -1.56
CA GLY A 135 -7.41 1.96 -1.35
C GLY A 135 -7.36 2.45 0.09
N LEU A 136 -8.52 2.70 0.71
CA LEU A 136 -8.65 3.04 2.13
C LEU A 136 -8.08 1.95 3.06
N LEU A 137 -8.38 0.68 2.77
CA LEU A 137 -7.89 -0.44 3.56
C LEU A 137 -6.37 -0.62 3.42
N GLU A 138 -5.82 -0.27 2.25
CA GLU A 138 -4.39 -0.30 1.97
C GLU A 138 -3.63 0.91 2.51
N ILE A 139 -4.28 1.96 3.04
CA ILE A 139 -3.56 3.11 3.63
C ILE A 139 -2.57 2.65 4.71
N ALA A 140 -2.92 1.61 5.48
CA ALA A 140 -2.04 1.04 6.50
C ALA A 140 -0.85 0.25 5.91
N THR A 141 -0.88 -0.12 4.62
CA THR A 141 0.13 -0.92 3.92
C THR A 141 0.85 -0.18 2.80
N MET A 142 0.47 1.07 2.52
CA MET A 142 1.09 2.00 1.55
C MET A 142 2.51 2.44 1.93
N PHE A 143 3.23 1.68 2.75
CA PHE A 143 4.56 2.05 3.22
C PHE A 143 5.53 2.37 2.06
N PRO A 144 5.58 1.59 0.96
CA PRO A 144 6.42 1.95 -0.19
C PRO A 144 6.04 3.32 -0.76
N TYR A 145 4.75 3.62 -0.88
CA TYR A 145 4.27 4.91 -1.37
C TYR A 145 4.59 6.07 -0.44
N LEU A 146 4.41 5.89 0.88
CA LEU A 146 4.77 6.91 1.86
C LEU A 146 6.27 7.20 1.86
N GLY A 147 7.11 6.17 1.71
CA GLY A 147 8.55 6.32 1.52
C GLY A 147 8.87 7.07 0.23
N ALA A 148 8.17 6.78 -0.86
CA ALA A 148 8.33 7.50 -2.13
C ALA A 148 7.95 8.99 -1.99
N ILE A 149 6.84 9.31 -1.31
CA ILE A 149 6.43 10.70 -1.02
C ILE A 149 7.51 11.41 -0.21
N ALA A 150 8.08 10.76 0.82
CA ALA A 150 9.14 11.35 1.64
C ALA A 150 10.42 11.63 0.82
N LEU A 151 10.81 10.71 -0.06
CA LEU A 151 11.96 10.90 -0.96
C LEU A 151 11.74 12.05 -1.94
N VAL A 152 10.53 12.15 -2.51
CA VAL A 152 10.15 13.20 -3.46
C VAL A 152 10.10 14.56 -2.76
N ALA A 153 9.39 14.66 -1.63
CA ALA A 153 9.30 15.90 -0.85
C ALA A 153 10.68 16.38 -0.34
N GLY A 154 11.58 15.44 -0.02
CA GLY A 154 12.95 15.75 0.39
C GLY A 154 13.87 16.23 -0.74
N ALA A 155 13.46 16.10 -2.01
CA ALA A 155 14.27 16.49 -3.17
C ALA A 155 14.27 18.00 -3.44
N GLY A 156 13.44 18.78 -2.74
CA GLY A 156 13.37 20.24 -2.85
C GLY A 156 12.91 20.74 -4.22
N LEU A 157 12.10 19.95 -4.92
CA LEU A 157 11.59 20.31 -6.24
C LEU A 157 10.32 21.18 -6.12
N PRO A 158 9.93 21.90 -7.18
CA PRO A 158 8.63 22.55 -7.23
C PRO A 158 7.49 21.51 -7.11
N VAL A 159 6.40 21.85 -6.43
CA VAL A 159 5.22 20.99 -6.22
C VAL A 159 4.71 20.34 -7.52
N ALA A 160 4.76 21.07 -8.65
CA ALA A 160 4.36 20.55 -9.94
C ALA A 160 5.25 19.38 -10.41
N ALA A 161 6.56 19.47 -10.16
CA ALA A 161 7.51 18.40 -10.46
C ALA A 161 7.30 17.20 -9.52
N ASP A 162 7.09 17.42 -8.23
CA ASP A 162 6.77 16.36 -7.28
C ASP A 162 5.51 15.61 -7.68
N THR A 163 4.46 16.35 -8.06
CA THR A 163 3.20 15.77 -8.54
C THR A 163 3.41 14.95 -9.81
N ALA A 164 4.22 15.43 -10.75
CA ALA A 164 4.54 14.69 -11.97
C ALA A 164 5.34 13.40 -11.67
N ILE A 165 6.26 13.44 -10.71
CA ILE A 165 7.02 12.27 -10.28
C ILE A 165 6.10 11.25 -9.61
N LEU A 166 5.18 11.69 -8.73
CA LEU A 166 4.18 10.81 -8.12
C LEU A 166 3.24 10.20 -9.17
N ALA A 167 2.85 10.96 -10.20
CA ALA A 167 2.09 10.41 -11.32
C ALA A 167 2.89 9.32 -12.06
N GLY A 168 4.17 9.57 -12.32
CA GLY A 168 5.08 8.57 -12.91
C GLY A 168 5.22 7.32 -12.05
N TYR A 169 5.39 7.48 -10.73
CA TYR A 169 5.39 6.39 -9.76
C TYR A 169 4.11 5.55 -9.86
N CYS A 170 2.94 6.20 -9.83
CA CYS A 170 1.65 5.52 -9.89
C CYS A 170 1.45 4.78 -11.22
N LEU A 171 1.97 5.31 -12.33
CA LEU A 171 1.96 4.62 -13.62
C LEU A 171 2.84 3.37 -13.60
N VAL A 172 4.05 3.45 -13.06
CA VAL A 172 4.94 2.28 -12.88
C VAL A 172 4.29 1.23 -11.99
N MET A 173 3.58 1.66 -10.94
CA MET A 173 2.86 0.79 -10.01
C MET A 173 1.75 -0.02 -10.71
N ILE A 174 0.94 0.57 -11.60
CA ILE A 174 -0.14 -0.15 -12.30
C ILE A 174 0.34 -0.92 -13.53
N LEU A 175 1.56 -0.64 -14.01
CA LEU A 175 2.11 -1.20 -15.25
C LEU A 175 2.11 -2.74 -15.26
N PRO A 176 2.51 -3.47 -14.20
CA PRO A 176 2.47 -4.93 -14.21
C PRO A 176 1.08 -5.51 -14.42
N ALA A 177 0.05 -4.91 -13.82
CA ALA A 177 -1.34 -5.34 -14.02
C ALA A 177 -1.85 -5.06 -15.44
N LEU A 178 -1.46 -3.93 -16.03
CA LEU A 178 -1.75 -3.61 -17.43
C LEU A 178 -1.07 -4.59 -18.40
N LEU A 179 0.19 -4.94 -18.15
CA LEU A 179 0.93 -5.92 -18.93
C LEU A 179 0.28 -7.31 -18.82
N LEU A 180 -0.11 -7.73 -17.61
CA LEU A 180 -0.84 -8.98 -17.42
C LEU A 180 -2.18 -8.99 -18.15
N LEU A 181 -2.91 -7.87 -18.14
CA LEU A 181 -4.16 -7.74 -18.87
C LEU A 181 -3.94 -7.91 -20.38
N LEU A 182 -2.92 -7.24 -20.94
CA LEU A 182 -2.57 -7.34 -22.35
C LEU A 182 -2.18 -8.77 -22.74
N VAL A 183 -1.37 -9.43 -21.90
CA VAL A 183 -0.96 -10.83 -22.07
C VAL A 183 -2.18 -11.75 -22.01
N ARG A 184 -3.12 -11.53 -21.07
CA ARG A 184 -4.35 -12.33 -20.95
C ARG A 184 -5.29 -12.13 -22.15
N ILE A 185 -5.36 -10.94 -22.73
CA ILE A 185 -6.15 -10.66 -23.95
C ILE A 185 -5.52 -11.35 -25.17
N THR A 186 -4.19 -11.33 -25.29
CA THR A 186 -3.47 -11.84 -26.48
C THR A 186 -3.27 -13.36 -26.48
N LEU A 187 -2.96 -13.94 -25.33
CA LEU A 187 -2.68 -15.37 -25.17
C LEU A 187 -3.87 -16.17 -24.61
N ALA A 188 -4.99 -15.50 -24.35
CA ALA A 188 -6.23 -16.08 -23.85
C ALA A 188 -5.97 -17.16 -22.77
N ASP A 189 -6.49 -18.37 -22.94
CA ASP A 189 -6.52 -19.41 -21.90
C ASP A 189 -5.16 -20.03 -21.56
N ARG A 190 -4.10 -19.73 -22.33
CA ARG A 190 -2.75 -20.21 -22.00
C ARG A 190 -2.19 -19.61 -20.72
N VAL A 191 -2.68 -18.42 -20.33
CA VAL A 191 -2.18 -17.68 -19.15
C VAL A 191 -3.00 -17.98 -17.90
N THR A 192 -4.20 -18.55 -18.05
CA THR A 192 -5.09 -18.97 -16.95
C THR A 192 -4.36 -19.79 -15.88
N PRO A 193 -3.60 -20.87 -16.18
CA PRO A 193 -2.94 -21.65 -15.13
C PRO A 193 -1.88 -20.86 -14.36
N MET A 194 -1.21 -19.88 -15.00
CA MET A 194 -0.27 -19.00 -14.32
C MET A 194 -1.00 -18.03 -13.39
N LEU A 195 -2.10 -17.42 -13.85
CA LEU A 195 -2.93 -16.52 -13.04
C LEU A 195 -3.54 -17.25 -11.83
N THR A 196 -4.00 -18.49 -12.00
CA THR A 196 -4.52 -19.31 -10.90
C THR A 196 -3.41 -19.64 -9.89
N LYS A 197 -2.20 -19.97 -10.35
CA LYS A 197 -1.06 -20.17 -9.45
C LYS A 197 -0.71 -18.90 -8.67
N ALA A 198 -0.71 -17.74 -9.34
CA ALA A 198 -0.46 -16.46 -8.71
C ALA A 198 -1.55 -16.15 -7.65
N ASN A 199 -2.83 -16.33 -7.99
CA ASN A 199 -3.94 -16.16 -7.05
C ASN A 199 -3.74 -17.01 -5.79
N ASN A 200 -3.49 -18.32 -5.97
CA ASN A 200 -3.30 -19.24 -4.84
C ASN A 200 -2.05 -18.90 -4.01
N TRP A 201 -1.00 -18.40 -4.66
CA TRP A 201 0.20 -17.94 -3.97
C TRP A 201 -0.09 -16.70 -3.10
N PHE A 202 -0.82 -15.71 -3.63
CA PHE A 202 -1.24 -14.53 -2.88
C PHE A 202 -2.13 -14.91 -1.70
N GLU A 203 -3.10 -15.80 -1.89
CA GLU A 203 -3.96 -16.29 -0.80
C GLU A 203 -3.17 -16.92 0.35
N LYS A 204 -2.06 -17.60 0.02
CA LYS A 204 -1.20 -18.26 1.00
C LYS A 204 -0.21 -17.31 1.69
N HIS A 205 0.28 -16.27 1.03
CA HIS A 205 1.42 -15.46 1.52
C HIS A 205 1.10 -14.00 1.84
N ALA A 206 0.04 -13.41 1.25
CA ALA A 206 -0.22 -11.97 1.36
C ALA A 206 -0.47 -11.50 2.80
N VAL A 207 -1.01 -12.35 3.66
CA VAL A 207 -1.38 -11.97 5.04
C VAL A 207 -0.16 -11.91 5.98
N GLY A 208 0.86 -12.74 5.73
CA GLY A 208 2.05 -12.80 6.60
C GLY A 208 2.94 -11.57 6.49
N ALA A 209 3.09 -11.01 5.28
CA ALA A 209 3.97 -9.87 5.02
C ALA A 209 3.48 -8.58 5.71
N THR A 210 2.17 -8.35 5.74
CA THR A 210 1.57 -7.16 6.37
C THR A 210 1.87 -7.05 7.86
N GLY A 211 1.81 -8.18 8.60
CA GLY A 211 2.15 -8.21 10.02
C GLY A 211 3.61 -7.83 10.27
N TRP A 212 4.53 -8.35 9.46
CA TRP A 212 5.95 -8.02 9.58
C TRP A 212 6.25 -6.55 9.25
N ILE A 213 5.64 -6.01 8.19
CA ILE A 213 5.80 -4.59 7.83
C ILE A 213 5.29 -3.70 8.96
N LEU A 214 4.09 -3.97 9.49
CA LEU A 214 3.54 -3.21 10.63
C LEU A 214 4.44 -3.31 11.87
N ALA A 215 5.01 -4.48 12.15
CA ALA A 215 5.94 -4.68 13.27
C ALA A 215 7.24 -3.87 13.10
N ILE A 216 7.81 -3.83 11.88
CA ILE A 216 9.00 -3.03 11.58
C ILE A 216 8.71 -1.53 11.74
N ILE A 217 7.61 -1.04 11.18
CA ILE A 217 7.21 0.37 11.30
C ILE A 217 7.01 0.75 12.76
N ALA A 218 6.28 -0.08 13.50
CA ALA A 218 6.06 0.11 14.92
C ALA A 218 7.38 0.15 15.71
N PHE A 219 8.31 -0.75 15.39
CA PHE A 219 9.64 -0.75 16.01
C PHE A 219 10.41 0.54 15.69
N LEU A 220 10.42 1.01 14.44
CA LEU A 220 11.10 2.24 14.04
C LEU A 220 10.51 3.48 14.73
N LEU A 221 9.18 3.56 14.82
CA LEU A 221 8.48 4.65 15.52
C LEU A 221 8.76 4.65 17.03
N ALA A 222 8.75 3.46 17.65
CA ALA A 222 9.08 3.31 19.06
C ALA A 222 10.54 3.69 19.33
N ARG A 223 11.46 3.22 18.48
CA ARG A 223 12.88 3.55 18.55
C ARG A 223 13.08 5.07 18.52
N ASP A 224 12.53 5.75 17.52
CA ASP A 224 12.63 7.21 17.39
C ASP A 224 12.13 7.95 18.64
N ALA A 225 10.95 7.58 19.15
CA ALA A 225 10.40 8.18 20.37
C ALA A 225 11.29 7.94 21.60
N VAL A 226 11.84 6.73 21.78
CA VAL A 226 12.74 6.40 22.90
C VAL A 226 14.02 7.24 22.85
N PHE A 227 14.59 7.44 21.66
CA PHE A 227 15.76 8.31 21.47
C PHE A 227 15.45 9.76 21.84
N GLN A 228 14.34 10.31 21.34
CA GLN A 228 13.97 11.71 21.60
C GLN A 228 13.56 11.97 23.05
N LEU A 229 13.11 10.95 23.77
CA LEU A 229 12.82 11.02 25.20
C LEU A 229 14.08 10.88 26.09
N GLY A 230 15.25 10.61 25.52
CA GLY A 230 16.50 10.41 26.28
C GLY A 230 16.52 9.16 27.15
N LEU A 231 15.62 8.19 26.88
CA LEU A 231 15.48 6.97 27.68
C LEU A 231 16.66 6.00 27.48
N PHE A 232 17.38 6.12 26.36
CA PHE A 232 18.58 5.32 26.08
C PHE A 232 19.77 5.71 26.97
N ASP A 233 19.96 7.02 27.20
CA ASP A 233 21.07 7.53 28.01
C ASP A 233 20.88 7.20 29.50
N GLN A 234 19.64 7.31 29.99
CA GLN A 234 19.28 6.92 31.36
C GLN A 234 19.48 5.42 31.64
N TRP A 235 19.43 4.57 30.61
CA TRP A 235 19.64 3.13 30.75
C TRP A 235 21.12 2.73 30.76
N LEU A 236 22.00 3.51 30.12
CA LEU A 236 23.45 3.25 30.08
C LEU A 236 24.21 3.82 31.29
N THR A 237 23.63 4.81 31.97
CA THR A 237 24.22 5.44 33.16
C THR A 237 23.74 4.88 34.50
N ASN A 238 22.83 3.89 34.48
CA ASN A 238 22.39 3.11 35.65
C ASN A 238 22.91 1.67 35.54
#